data_AF-A0A448YMV0-F1
#
_entry.id   AF-A0A448YMV0-F1
#
_cell.length_a   1.000
_cell.length_b   1.000
_cell.length_c   1.000
_cell.angle_alpha   90.00
_cell.angle_beta   90.00
_cell.angle_gamma   90.00
#
_symmetry.space_group_name_H-M   'P 1'
#
loop_
_entity.id
_entity.type
_entity.pdbx_description
1 polymer ?
#
loop_
_entity_poly.entity_id
_entity_poly.type
_entity_poly.pdbx_seq_one_letter_code
_entity_poly.pdbx_strand_id
1 'polypeptide(L)'
;MSLERLLANDKKTNILNEEELDQLQLRIEKLKAARDQLSADGVKEINEDIEHCQEKLEGHILGLAGFGYFKDFILYSEGSIRQNLESIGNKQGEEGLEKSLEDLVSSVISLSIQHGVTLPSPNLEKMKDFIGRVEWCRECIDKLVNGVSGGNSVSTVPKRKSSNKVTSTTPDNELRTALNDLQFAHVYLTRQYEDERSRYNKSLNQLRLKLSQSQELLSGSNEQLTNQTNQCLKLEMKLNEALNELREKKKELHGKNLEINLLKVDHIGGEEEEKGVERGWESPRGVSAPILRMEFKKLVEEMNEEFEKELDKERVERKRLEGLVKMYESGE
;
A
#
# COMPACT_ATOMS: atom_id res chain seq x y z
N MET A 1 -18.87 16.54 -31.66
CA MET A 1 -19.35 15.16 -31.87
C MET A 1 -18.82 14.13 -30.86
N SER A 2 -17.97 14.50 -29.90
CA SER A 2 -17.40 13.54 -28.94
C SER A 2 -18.26 13.34 -27.68
N LEU A 3 -19.01 14.36 -27.24
CA LEU A 3 -19.81 14.31 -26.02
C LEU A 3 -21.08 13.44 -26.16
N GLU A 4 -21.76 13.51 -27.30
CA GLU A 4 -22.93 12.66 -27.59
C GLU A 4 -22.54 11.19 -27.79
N ARG A 5 -21.32 10.90 -28.29
CA ARG A 5 -20.80 9.53 -28.35
C ARG A 5 -20.37 9.00 -26.99
N LEU A 6 -19.89 9.86 -26.08
CA LEU A 6 -19.59 9.49 -24.69
C LEU A 6 -20.88 9.20 -23.92
N LEU A 7 -21.88 10.08 -24.01
CA LEU A 7 -23.20 9.90 -23.38
C LEU A 7 -24.02 8.75 -23.98
N ALA A 8 -23.82 8.43 -25.27
CA ALA A 8 -24.41 7.24 -25.88
C ALA A 8 -23.70 5.95 -25.46
N ASN A 9 -22.42 6.02 -25.08
CA ASN A 9 -21.69 4.90 -24.48
C ASN A 9 -22.06 4.68 -23.01
N ASP A 10 -22.38 5.72 -22.23
CA ASP A 10 -22.88 5.59 -20.86
C ASP A 10 -24.18 4.77 -20.78
N LYS A 11 -25.03 4.80 -21.82
CA LYS A 11 -26.23 3.94 -21.89
C LYS A 11 -25.93 2.48 -22.26
N LYS A 12 -24.71 2.19 -22.71
CA LYS A 12 -24.29 0.87 -23.21
C LYS A 12 -23.29 0.18 -22.28
N THR A 13 -22.55 0.94 -21.49
CA THR A 13 -21.67 0.43 -20.43
C THR A 13 -22.41 0.54 -19.11
N ASN A 14 -22.66 -0.61 -18.50
CA ASN A 14 -23.34 -0.80 -17.21
C ASN A 14 -22.49 -0.24 -16.05
N ILE A 15 -22.10 1.05 -16.13
CA ILE A 15 -21.33 1.72 -15.10
C ILE A 15 -22.31 2.10 -14.00
N LEU A 16 -22.22 1.37 -12.90
CA LEU A 16 -23.00 1.64 -11.70
C LEU A 16 -22.51 2.93 -11.04
N ASN A 17 -23.43 3.74 -10.56
CA ASN A 17 -23.10 4.85 -9.67
C ASN A 17 -22.63 4.31 -8.31
N GLU A 18 -21.89 5.11 -7.54
CA GLU A 18 -21.34 4.74 -6.22
C GLU A 18 -22.44 4.19 -5.28
N GLU A 19 -23.61 4.83 -5.26
CA GLU A 19 -24.76 4.38 -4.46
C GLU A 19 -25.38 3.06 -4.98
N GLU A 20 -25.32 2.80 -6.30
CA GLU A 20 -25.81 1.56 -6.89
C GLU A 20 -24.83 0.40 -6.67
N LEU A 21 -23.53 0.70 -6.61
CA LEU A 21 -22.46 -0.24 -6.28
C LEU A 21 -22.58 -0.72 -4.83
N ASP A 22 -22.77 0.22 -3.89
CA ASP A 22 -22.96 -0.09 -2.47
C ASP A 22 -24.23 -0.92 -2.24
N GLN A 23 -25.33 -0.58 -2.93
CA GLN A 23 -26.57 -1.35 -2.87
C GLN A 23 -26.41 -2.77 -3.44
N LEU A 24 -25.63 -2.95 -4.51
CA LEU A 24 -25.33 -4.26 -5.08
C LEU A 24 -24.45 -5.11 -4.15
N GLN A 25 -23.42 -4.52 -3.55
CA GLN A 25 -22.58 -5.22 -2.57
C GLN A 25 -23.37 -5.66 -1.34
N LEU A 26 -24.21 -4.76 -0.80
CA LEU A 26 -25.09 -5.08 0.32
C LEU A 26 -26.11 -6.17 -0.03
N ARG A 27 -26.59 -6.21 -1.28
CA ARG A 27 -27.51 -7.24 -1.75
C ARG A 27 -26.83 -8.60 -1.90
N ILE A 28 -25.61 -8.64 -2.43
CA ILE A 28 -24.80 -9.87 -2.50
C ILE A 28 -24.54 -10.43 -1.10
N GLU A 29 -24.21 -9.58 -0.13
CA GLU A 29 -23.95 -10.00 1.25
C GLU A 29 -25.20 -10.59 1.92
N LYS A 30 -26.36 -9.93 1.74
CA LYS A 30 -27.65 -10.44 2.25
C LYS A 30 -28.07 -11.76 1.60
N LEU A 31 -27.85 -11.91 0.30
CA LEU A 31 -28.18 -13.15 -0.43
C LEU A 31 -27.25 -14.30 -0.02
N LYS A 32 -25.95 -14.04 0.18
CA LYS A 32 -25.00 -15.04 0.72
C LYS A 32 -25.38 -15.47 2.14
N ALA A 33 -25.81 -14.54 3.00
CA ALA A 33 -26.27 -14.86 4.35
C ALA A 33 -27.58 -15.67 4.35
N ALA A 34 -28.50 -15.40 3.40
CA ALA A 34 -29.75 -16.13 3.23
C ALA A 34 -29.52 -17.55 2.66
N ARG A 35 -28.56 -17.70 1.75
CA ARG A 35 -28.15 -19.00 1.19
C ARG A 35 -27.75 -19.99 2.28
N ASP A 36 -27.03 -19.52 3.30
CA ASP A 36 -26.52 -20.37 4.39
C ASP A 36 -27.64 -20.88 5.33
N GLN A 37 -28.88 -20.41 5.15
CA GLN A 37 -30.04 -20.75 5.99
C GLN A 37 -31.14 -21.58 5.27
N LEU A 38 -30.97 -21.95 4.00
CA LEU A 38 -32.03 -22.51 3.15
C LEU A 38 -31.76 -23.95 2.62
N SER A 39 -32.85 -24.65 2.30
CA SER A 39 -32.87 -26.00 1.70
C SER A 39 -32.45 -25.99 0.22
N ALA A 40 -32.04 -27.14 -0.32
CA ALA A 40 -31.35 -27.31 -1.60
C ALA A 40 -32.01 -26.64 -2.83
N ASP A 41 -33.35 -26.56 -2.89
CA ASP A 41 -34.04 -25.90 -4.00
C ASP A 41 -33.99 -24.36 -3.92
N GLY A 42 -34.02 -23.78 -2.72
CA GLY A 42 -33.89 -22.32 -2.53
C GLY A 42 -32.45 -21.83 -2.70
N VAL A 43 -31.47 -22.71 -2.47
CA VAL A 43 -30.05 -22.41 -2.70
C VAL A 43 -29.77 -22.20 -4.20
N LYS A 44 -30.49 -22.88 -5.09
CA LYS A 44 -30.29 -22.75 -6.53
C LYS A 44 -30.72 -21.38 -7.06
N GLU A 45 -31.91 -20.92 -6.66
CA GLU A 45 -32.44 -19.59 -7.03
C GLU A 45 -31.58 -18.46 -6.46
N ILE A 46 -31.12 -18.59 -5.21
CA ILE A 46 -30.21 -17.61 -4.59
C ILE A 46 -28.85 -17.60 -5.28
N ASN A 47 -28.34 -18.74 -5.74
CA ASN A 47 -27.08 -18.79 -6.49
C ASN A 47 -27.21 -18.13 -7.86
N GLU A 48 -28.33 -18.34 -8.57
CA GLU A 48 -28.62 -17.65 -9.84
C GLU A 48 -28.68 -16.13 -9.65
N ASP A 49 -29.28 -15.65 -8.57
CA ASP A 49 -29.33 -14.22 -8.21
C ASP A 49 -27.94 -13.66 -7.81
N ILE A 50 -27.13 -14.44 -7.11
CA ILE A 50 -25.75 -14.06 -6.74
C ILE A 50 -24.88 -13.97 -8.00
N GLU A 51 -24.97 -14.95 -8.91
CA GLU A 51 -24.23 -14.94 -10.17
C GLU A 51 -24.62 -13.74 -11.03
N HIS A 52 -25.92 -13.42 -11.12
CA HIS A 52 -26.38 -12.23 -11.85
C HIS A 52 -25.85 -10.91 -11.26
N CYS A 53 -25.80 -10.81 -9.92
CA CYS A 53 -25.23 -9.63 -9.26
C CYS A 53 -23.70 -9.54 -9.44
N GLN A 54 -23.00 -10.69 -9.46
CA GLN A 54 -21.56 -10.77 -9.69
C GLN A 54 -21.21 -10.38 -11.13
N GLU A 55 -21.95 -10.88 -12.12
CA GLU A 55 -21.76 -10.53 -13.53
C GLU A 55 -21.93 -9.02 -13.75
N LYS A 56 -22.89 -8.40 -13.06
CA LYS A 56 -23.11 -6.96 -13.11
C LYS A 56 -21.98 -6.15 -12.47
N LEU A 57 -21.40 -6.65 -11.37
CA LEU A 57 -20.23 -6.06 -10.72
C LEU A 57 -18.97 -6.19 -11.57
N GLU A 58 -18.74 -7.37 -12.16
CA GLU A 58 -17.63 -7.62 -13.08
C GLU A 58 -17.74 -6.76 -14.33
N GLY A 59 -18.96 -6.59 -14.87
CA GLY A 59 -19.22 -5.66 -15.97
C GLY A 59 -18.89 -4.21 -15.63
N HIS A 60 -19.15 -3.78 -14.39
CA HIS A 60 -18.76 -2.46 -13.90
C HIS A 60 -17.24 -2.31 -13.78
N ILE A 61 -16.55 -3.31 -13.21
CA ILE A 61 -15.08 -3.34 -13.08
C ILE A 61 -14.41 -3.33 -14.45
N LEU A 62 -14.90 -4.14 -15.39
CA LEU A 62 -14.40 -4.19 -16.76
C LEU A 62 -14.66 -2.87 -17.49
N GLY A 63 -15.81 -2.24 -17.23
CA GLY A 63 -16.12 -0.88 -17.67
C GLY A 63 -15.06 0.11 -17.17
N LEU A 64 -14.80 0.15 -15.86
CA LEU A 64 -13.78 1.02 -15.24
C LEU A 64 -12.37 0.75 -15.76
N ALA A 65 -12.01 -0.52 -16.00
CA ALA A 65 -10.74 -0.90 -16.61
C ALA A 65 -10.63 -0.37 -18.06
N GLY A 66 -11.74 -0.37 -18.82
CA GLY A 66 -11.82 0.21 -20.16
C GLY A 66 -11.64 1.73 -20.21
N PHE A 67 -11.92 2.45 -19.12
CA PHE A 67 -11.68 3.90 -19.02
C PHE A 67 -10.23 4.27 -18.70
N GLY A 68 -9.31 3.32 -18.60
CA GLY A 68 -7.85 3.59 -18.47
C GLY A 68 -7.39 4.05 -17.10
N TYR A 69 -8.29 4.46 -16.21
CA TYR A 69 -7.98 4.89 -14.84
C TYR A 69 -7.30 3.80 -13.98
N PHE A 70 -7.55 2.53 -14.28
CA PHE A 70 -6.96 1.40 -13.54
C PHE A 70 -5.48 1.18 -13.87
N LYS A 71 -5.04 1.48 -15.10
CA LYS A 71 -3.64 1.35 -15.50
C LYS A 71 -2.77 2.40 -14.81
N ASP A 72 -3.29 3.62 -14.67
CA ASP A 72 -2.61 4.68 -13.94
C ASP A 72 -2.58 4.39 -12.43
N PHE A 73 -3.65 3.84 -11.85
CA PHE A 73 -3.68 3.44 -10.44
C PHE A 73 -2.65 2.35 -10.10
N ILE A 74 -2.48 1.33 -10.95
CA ILE A 74 -1.46 0.28 -10.73
C ILE A 74 -0.05 0.85 -10.88
N LEU A 75 0.21 1.67 -11.90
CA LEU A 75 1.52 2.32 -12.11
C LEU A 75 1.91 3.26 -10.96
N TYR A 76 0.95 3.95 -10.34
CA TYR A 76 1.20 4.76 -9.13
C TYR A 76 1.41 3.91 -7.88
N SER A 77 0.75 2.75 -7.76
CA SER A 77 0.91 1.84 -6.62
C SER A 77 2.29 1.15 -6.61
N GLU A 78 2.82 0.75 -7.76
CA GLU A 78 4.15 0.11 -7.85
C GLU A 78 5.29 1.09 -7.55
N GLY A 79 5.16 2.35 -7.96
CA GLY A 79 6.12 3.41 -7.63
C GLY A 79 6.18 3.70 -6.13
N SER A 80 5.03 3.68 -5.44
CA SER A 80 4.95 3.94 -4.01
C SER A 80 5.47 2.79 -3.14
N ILE A 81 5.33 1.54 -3.59
CA ILE A 81 5.86 0.37 -2.87
C ILE A 81 7.39 0.30 -2.97
N ARG A 82 7.98 0.60 -4.14
CA ARG A 82 9.44 0.68 -4.30
C ARG A 82 10.06 1.80 -3.46
N GLN A 83 9.41 2.97 -3.41
CA GLN A 83 9.92 4.11 -2.65
C GLN A 83 9.88 3.87 -1.12
N ASN A 84 8.89 3.12 -0.64
CA ASN A 84 8.81 2.74 0.78
C ASN A 84 9.83 1.64 1.16
N LEU A 85 10.17 0.72 0.25
CA LEU A 85 11.17 -0.32 0.51
C LEU A 85 12.61 0.26 0.53
N GLU A 86 12.88 1.27 -0.30
CA GLU A 86 14.15 2.02 -0.28
C GLU A 86 14.28 2.98 0.92
N SER A 87 13.15 3.39 1.51
CA SER A 87 13.15 4.29 2.68
C SER A 87 13.38 3.58 4.02
N ILE A 88 13.15 2.25 4.08
CA ILE A 88 13.30 1.45 5.31
C ILE A 88 14.72 0.86 5.43
N GLY A 89 15.45 0.75 4.32
CA GLY A 89 16.87 0.37 4.31
C GLY A 89 17.79 1.57 4.12
N ASN A 90 18.46 2.00 5.20
CA ASN A 90 19.79 2.65 5.15
C ASN A 90 19.98 4.18 5.00
N LYS A 91 19.00 5.09 5.16
CA LYS A 91 19.26 6.55 4.93
C LYS A 91 19.06 7.56 6.07
N GLN A 92 18.50 7.20 7.22
CA GLN A 92 18.28 8.20 8.29
C GLN A 92 19.56 8.70 8.99
N GLY A 93 20.70 8.02 8.82
CA GLY A 93 21.99 8.47 9.38
C GLY A 93 22.79 9.41 8.47
N GLU A 94 22.70 9.24 7.14
CA GLU A 94 23.51 10.01 6.18
C GLU A 94 22.92 11.40 5.89
N GLU A 95 21.60 11.55 5.76
CA GLU A 95 20.98 12.84 5.41
C GLU A 95 21.17 13.91 6.50
N GLY A 96 21.17 13.52 7.78
CA GLY A 96 21.41 14.46 8.89
C GLY A 96 22.86 14.95 8.95
N LEU A 97 23.80 14.08 8.61
CA LEU A 97 25.23 14.39 8.59
C LEU A 97 25.59 15.25 7.38
N GLU A 98 25.01 14.97 6.21
CA GLU A 98 25.16 15.81 5.02
C GLU A 98 24.59 17.21 5.23
N LYS A 99 23.42 17.33 5.86
CA LYS A 99 22.82 18.65 6.17
C LYS A 99 23.68 19.48 7.12
N SER A 100 24.25 18.86 8.16
CA SER A 100 25.18 19.54 9.08
C SER A 100 26.48 19.98 8.40
N LEU A 101 26.92 19.24 7.38
CA LEU A 101 28.09 19.58 6.58
C LEU A 101 27.78 20.72 5.59
N GLU A 102 26.61 20.74 4.98
CA GLU A 102 26.15 21.85 4.15
C GLU A 102 26.03 23.15 4.96
N ASP A 103 25.52 23.07 6.19
CA ASP A 103 25.48 24.21 7.11
C ASP A 103 26.90 24.70 7.47
N LEU A 104 27.85 23.78 7.68
CA LEU A 104 29.26 24.10 7.92
C LEU A 104 29.91 24.77 6.70
N VAL A 105 29.68 24.24 5.49
CA VAL A 105 30.17 24.80 4.22
C VAL A 105 29.60 26.21 4.02
N SER A 106 28.30 26.40 4.25
CA SER A 106 27.62 27.69 4.16
C SER A 106 28.19 28.70 5.16
N SER A 107 28.49 28.26 6.38
CA SER A 107 29.15 29.09 7.41
C SER A 107 30.58 29.47 7.02
N VAL A 108 31.36 28.54 6.46
CA VAL A 108 32.74 28.79 6.00
C VAL A 108 32.76 29.77 4.82
N ILE A 109 31.85 29.62 3.85
CA ILE A 109 31.71 30.54 2.71
C ILE A 109 31.31 31.94 3.22
N SER A 110 30.33 32.01 4.12
CA SER A 110 29.86 33.27 4.70
C SER A 110 30.98 34.01 5.45
N LEU A 111 31.78 33.28 6.26
CA LEU A 111 32.93 33.84 6.96
C LEU A 111 34.04 34.27 5.99
N SER A 112 34.25 33.55 4.91
CA SER A 112 35.28 33.87 3.91
C SER A 112 34.93 35.13 3.11
N ILE A 113 33.66 35.34 2.81
CA ILE A 113 33.15 36.59 2.20
C ILE A 113 33.32 37.75 3.18
N GLN A 114 32.97 37.55 4.45
CA GLN A 114 33.05 38.58 5.49
C GLN A 114 34.49 39.03 5.76
N HIS A 115 35.46 38.12 5.65
CA HIS A 115 36.88 38.40 5.91
C HIS A 115 37.73 38.63 4.65
N GLY A 116 37.13 38.61 3.45
CA GLY A 116 37.82 38.93 2.19
C GLY A 116 38.92 37.94 1.79
N VAL A 117 38.83 36.68 2.25
CA VAL A 117 39.84 35.65 1.98
C VAL A 117 39.46 34.88 0.72
N THR A 118 40.38 34.79 -0.25
CA THR A 118 40.19 33.96 -1.45
C THR A 118 40.33 32.49 -1.11
N LEU A 119 39.21 31.76 -1.14
CA LEU A 119 39.17 30.33 -0.85
C LEU A 119 39.87 29.48 -1.94
N PRO A 120 40.48 28.34 -1.56
CA PRO A 120 41.03 27.39 -2.52
C PRO A 120 39.92 26.76 -3.37
N SER A 121 40.17 26.65 -4.68
CA SER A 121 39.23 26.03 -5.63
C SER A 121 38.90 24.60 -5.22
N PRO A 122 37.61 24.24 -5.08
CA PRO A 122 37.23 22.88 -4.73
C PRO A 122 37.75 21.87 -5.75
N ASN A 123 38.44 20.83 -5.27
CA ASN A 123 38.74 19.68 -6.11
C ASN A 123 37.48 18.80 -6.21
N LEU A 124 36.85 18.81 -7.40
CA LEU A 124 35.58 18.13 -7.67
C LEU A 124 35.64 16.60 -7.47
N GLU A 125 36.83 15.99 -7.51
CA GLU A 125 36.98 14.55 -7.29
C GLU A 125 36.97 14.18 -5.80
N LYS A 126 37.57 15.01 -4.95
CA LYS A 126 37.60 14.80 -3.48
C LYS A 126 36.33 15.28 -2.78
N MET A 127 35.56 16.17 -3.43
CA MET A 127 34.26 16.67 -2.95
C MET A 127 33.13 15.61 -3.00
N LYS A 128 33.32 14.48 -3.69
CA LYS A 128 32.31 13.41 -3.72
C LYS A 128 32.21 12.69 -2.37
N ASP A 129 33.35 12.45 -1.72
CA ASP A 129 33.42 11.77 -0.44
C ASP A 129 33.19 12.74 0.73
N PHE A 130 32.39 12.32 1.71
CA PHE A 130 32.08 13.09 2.93
C PHE A 130 33.36 13.57 3.64
N ILE A 131 34.36 12.70 3.73
CA ILE A 131 35.65 12.98 4.36
C ILE A 131 36.43 14.07 3.61
N GLY A 132 36.38 14.07 2.27
CA GLY A 132 37.07 15.08 1.46
C GLY A 132 36.42 16.47 1.53
N ARG A 133 35.09 16.54 1.72
CA ARG A 133 34.40 17.81 2.00
C ARG A 133 34.76 18.37 3.38
N VAL A 134 34.88 17.52 4.40
CA VAL A 134 35.33 17.91 5.75
C VAL A 134 36.80 18.38 5.73
N GLU A 135 37.67 17.69 5.01
CA GLU A 135 39.09 18.06 4.87
C GLU A 135 39.25 19.39 4.14
N TRP A 136 38.47 19.64 3.08
CA TRP A 136 38.42 20.94 2.42
C TRP A 136 37.90 22.05 3.33
N CYS A 137 36.84 21.79 4.13
CA CYS A 137 36.37 22.76 5.12
C CYS A 137 37.46 23.06 6.16
N ARG A 138 38.21 22.05 6.58
CA ARG A 138 39.35 22.20 7.50
C ARG A 138 40.46 23.06 6.89
N GLU A 139 40.82 22.84 5.63
CA GLU A 139 41.78 23.67 4.90
C GLU A 139 41.30 25.12 4.72
N CYS A 140 39.99 25.33 4.52
CA CYS A 140 39.39 26.65 4.44
C CYS A 140 39.42 27.37 5.81
N ILE A 141 39.13 26.65 6.89
CA ILE A 141 39.22 27.16 8.26
C ILE A 141 40.68 27.47 8.63
N ASP A 142 41.63 26.61 8.28
CA ASP A 142 43.06 26.84 8.53
C ASP A 142 43.56 28.08 7.75
N LYS A 143 43.10 28.30 6.52
CA LYS A 143 43.41 29.53 5.77
C LYS A 143 42.70 30.77 6.31
N LEU A 144 41.48 30.64 6.84
CA LEU A 144 40.77 31.74 7.50
C LEU A 144 41.50 32.16 8.77
N VAL A 145 41.88 31.20 9.63
CA VAL A 145 42.58 31.43 10.89
C VAL A 145 44.00 31.97 10.65
N ASN A 146 44.71 31.45 9.66
CA ASN A 146 46.05 31.95 9.30
C ASN A 146 46.01 33.28 8.52
N GLY A 147 44.96 33.54 7.73
CA GLY A 147 44.75 34.79 6.99
C GLY A 147 44.35 35.99 7.86
N VAL A 148 43.71 35.73 9.01
CA VAL A 148 43.41 36.77 10.01
C VAL A 148 44.68 37.33 10.67
N SER A 149 45.81 36.62 10.60
CA SER A 149 47.08 37.07 11.20
C SER A 149 48.00 37.87 10.25
N GLY A 150 47.60 38.16 9.01
CA GLY A 150 48.45 38.88 8.07
C GLY A 150 47.71 39.66 6.99
N GLY A 151 47.70 41.00 7.12
CA GLY A 151 47.68 41.89 5.96
C GLY A 151 46.56 42.92 5.87
N ASN A 152 46.75 44.06 6.55
CA ASN A 152 46.32 45.35 6.01
C ASN A 152 47.20 45.68 4.79
N SER A 153 46.69 45.64 3.55
CA SER A 153 47.21 46.50 2.47
C SER A 153 46.26 46.66 1.27
N VAL A 154 45.63 47.82 1.20
CA VAL A 154 45.58 48.76 0.05
C VAL A 154 45.19 48.21 -1.34
N SER A 155 43.95 48.54 -1.71
CA SER A 155 43.47 49.13 -2.97
C SER A 155 44.41 49.19 -4.19
N THR A 156 43.97 48.61 -5.32
CA THR A 156 44.22 49.20 -6.65
C THR A 156 43.03 49.00 -7.59
N VAL A 157 42.30 50.10 -7.83
CA VAL A 157 41.37 50.26 -8.95
C VAL A 157 42.16 50.90 -10.11
N PRO A 158 42.08 50.41 -11.36
CA PRO A 158 42.52 51.17 -12.52
C PRO A 158 41.36 51.89 -13.20
N LYS A 159 41.65 53.16 -13.51
CA LYS A 159 40.80 54.22 -14.06
C LYS A 159 40.68 54.11 -15.59
N ARG A 160 39.51 54.56 -16.08
CA ARG A 160 39.03 54.79 -17.47
C ARG A 160 40.08 55.24 -18.52
N LYS A 161 39.83 54.85 -19.78
CA LYS A 161 40.18 55.64 -20.98
C LYS A 161 38.91 56.07 -21.72
N SER A 162 38.85 57.35 -22.05
CA SER A 162 37.81 58.04 -22.81
C SER A 162 38.13 58.12 -24.30
N SER A 163 37.11 58.08 -25.15
CA SER A 163 37.12 58.81 -26.42
C SER A 163 35.70 59.05 -26.95
N ASN A 164 35.30 60.34 -26.98
CA ASN A 164 34.47 61.08 -27.94
C ASN A 164 33.17 60.45 -28.50
N LYS A 165 32.04 61.16 -28.34
CA LYS A 165 31.49 62.10 -29.34
C LYS A 165 30.21 62.78 -28.80
N VAL A 166 30.17 64.11 -28.89
CA VAL A 166 29.01 64.95 -28.56
C VAL A 166 28.00 64.89 -29.71
N THR A 167 26.76 64.49 -29.41
CA THR A 167 25.57 64.90 -30.18
C THR A 167 24.54 65.47 -29.21
N SER A 168 24.11 66.68 -29.54
CA SER A 168 23.28 67.57 -28.74
C SER A 168 21.80 67.18 -28.78
N THR A 169 21.46 66.19 -27.98
CA THR A 169 20.16 66.05 -27.31
C THR A 169 20.45 65.67 -25.87
N THR A 170 20.85 66.66 -25.07
CA THR A 170 20.98 66.65 -23.60
C THR A 170 21.26 65.26 -22.98
N PRO A 171 22.52 64.92 -22.64
CA PRO A 171 22.84 63.68 -21.92
C PRO A 171 22.03 63.52 -20.62
N ASP A 172 21.54 64.63 -20.05
CA ASP A 172 20.59 64.67 -18.94
C ASP A 172 19.20 64.07 -19.28
N ASN A 173 18.70 64.24 -20.51
CA ASN A 173 17.44 63.63 -20.93
C ASN A 173 17.61 62.14 -21.24
N GLU A 174 18.77 61.71 -21.75
CA GLU A 174 19.08 60.29 -21.89
C GLU A 174 19.24 59.62 -20.52
N LEU A 175 19.94 60.26 -19.58
CA LEU A 175 20.03 59.79 -18.20
C LEU A 175 18.66 59.72 -17.52
N ARG A 176 17.80 60.73 -17.72
CA ARG A 176 16.43 60.74 -17.18
C ARG A 176 15.56 59.65 -17.79
N THR A 177 15.67 59.43 -19.09
CA THR A 177 14.96 58.33 -19.78
C THR A 177 15.44 56.99 -19.23
N ALA A 178 16.76 56.77 -19.14
CA ALA A 178 17.32 55.55 -18.58
C ALA A 178 16.94 55.34 -17.10
N LEU A 179 16.87 56.41 -16.30
CA LEU A 179 16.43 56.33 -14.91
C LEU A 179 14.95 55.95 -14.81
N ASN A 180 14.09 56.55 -15.63
CA ASN A 180 12.68 56.19 -15.71
C ASN A 180 12.50 54.74 -16.16
N ASP A 181 13.22 54.30 -17.20
CA ASP A 181 13.18 52.93 -17.69
C ASP A 181 13.63 51.94 -16.60
N LEU A 182 14.65 52.30 -15.83
CA LEU A 182 15.14 51.49 -14.72
C LEU A 182 14.14 51.45 -13.56
N GLN A 183 13.43 52.55 -13.29
CA GLN A 183 12.34 52.58 -12.32
C GLN A 183 11.15 51.75 -12.78
N PHE A 184 10.77 51.83 -14.06
CA PHE A 184 9.71 50.99 -14.64
C PHE A 184 10.09 49.51 -14.61
N ALA A 185 11.33 49.16 -14.98
CA ALA A 185 11.83 47.81 -14.91
C ALA A 185 11.81 47.28 -13.46
N HIS A 186 12.24 48.10 -12.50
CA HIS A 186 12.19 47.74 -11.08
C HIS A 186 10.74 47.48 -10.64
N VAL A 187 9.82 48.43 -10.87
CA VAL A 187 8.41 48.27 -10.49
C VAL A 187 7.77 47.06 -11.15
N TYR A 188 8.05 46.82 -12.43
CA TYR A 188 7.55 45.68 -13.17
C TYR A 188 8.08 44.35 -12.59
N LEU A 189 9.39 44.25 -12.34
CA LEU A 189 10.00 43.06 -11.76
C LEU A 189 9.55 42.81 -10.33
N THR A 190 9.42 43.86 -9.51
CA THR A 190 8.88 43.74 -8.15
C THR A 190 7.45 43.19 -8.19
N ARG A 191 6.60 43.73 -9.07
CA ARG A 191 5.22 43.25 -9.20
C ARG A 191 5.15 41.81 -9.70
N GLN A 192 5.95 41.44 -10.71
CA GLN A 192 6.02 40.06 -11.19
C GLN A 192 6.46 39.10 -10.09
N TYR A 193 7.48 39.48 -9.32
CA TYR A 193 7.94 38.69 -8.18
C TYR A 193 6.87 38.56 -7.10
N GLU A 194 6.15 39.63 -6.78
CA GLU A 194 5.03 39.59 -5.82
C GLU A 194 3.89 38.70 -6.29
N ASP A 195 3.52 38.77 -7.58
CA ASP A 195 2.48 37.95 -8.19
C ASP A 195 2.89 36.46 -8.19
N GLU A 196 4.11 36.13 -8.60
CA GLU A 196 4.65 34.77 -8.55
C GLU A 196 4.72 34.25 -7.11
N ARG A 197 5.25 35.04 -6.18
CA ARG A 197 5.29 34.71 -4.75
C ARG A 197 3.89 34.43 -4.20
N SER A 198 2.88 35.21 -4.59
CA SER A 198 1.48 35.01 -4.21
C SER A 198 0.93 33.70 -4.78
N ARG A 199 1.20 33.40 -6.06
CA ARG A 199 0.80 32.14 -6.71
C ARG A 199 1.43 30.92 -6.04
N TYR A 200 2.74 30.95 -5.79
CA TYR A 200 3.44 29.86 -5.11
C TYR A 200 2.95 29.68 -3.68
N ASN A 201 2.69 30.75 -2.93
CA ASN A 201 2.13 30.63 -1.59
C ASN A 201 0.72 30.01 -1.61
N LYS A 202 -0.14 30.38 -2.57
CA LYS A 202 -1.46 29.74 -2.74
C LYS A 202 -1.33 28.24 -3.02
N SER A 203 -0.44 27.87 -3.95
CA SER A 203 -0.18 26.46 -4.27
C SER A 203 0.38 25.71 -3.06
N LEU A 204 1.36 26.29 -2.36
CA LEU A 204 1.96 25.72 -1.15
C LEU A 204 0.91 25.48 -0.06
N ASN A 205 0.01 26.45 0.16
CA ASN A 205 -1.06 26.31 1.15
C ASN A 205 -2.08 25.23 0.75
N GLN A 206 -2.42 25.12 -0.54
CA GLN A 206 -3.26 24.04 -1.05
C GLN A 206 -2.61 22.67 -0.86
N LEU A 207 -1.30 22.55 -1.14
CA LEU A 207 -0.56 21.31 -0.92
C LEU A 207 -0.49 20.95 0.57
N ARG A 208 -0.26 21.93 1.46
CA ARG A 208 -0.30 21.73 2.91
C ARG A 208 -1.66 21.24 3.39
N LEU A 209 -2.75 21.83 2.87
CA LEU A 209 -4.10 21.40 3.22
C LEU A 209 -4.37 19.97 2.75
N LYS A 210 -4.03 19.64 1.50
CA LYS A 210 -4.16 18.28 0.96
C LYS A 210 -3.33 17.26 1.73
N LEU A 211 -2.11 17.63 2.14
CA LEU A 211 -1.25 16.79 2.95
C LEU A 211 -1.91 16.52 4.31
N SER A 212 -2.42 17.56 4.97
CA SER A 212 -3.13 17.42 6.25
C SER A 212 -4.35 16.50 6.13
N GLN A 213 -5.16 16.69 5.08
CA GLN A 213 -6.34 15.85 4.82
C GLN A 213 -5.97 14.39 4.56
N SER A 214 -4.95 14.16 3.74
CA SER A 214 -4.44 12.81 3.45
C SER A 214 -3.93 12.14 4.73
N GLN A 215 -3.18 12.87 5.56
CA GLN A 215 -2.66 12.36 6.83
C GLN A 215 -3.79 12.02 7.82
N GLU A 216 -4.85 12.82 7.87
CA GLU A 216 -6.03 12.56 8.70
C GLU A 216 -6.78 11.31 8.23
N LEU A 217 -7.02 11.16 6.91
CA LEU A 217 -7.63 9.95 6.35
C LEU A 217 -6.80 8.70 6.60
N LEU A 218 -5.47 8.81 6.49
CA LEU A 218 -4.56 7.69 6.73
C LEU A 218 -4.56 7.29 8.21
N SER A 219 -4.58 8.28 9.12
CA SER A 219 -4.73 8.03 10.55
C SER A 219 -6.07 7.35 10.88
N GLY A 220 -7.18 7.84 10.32
CA GLY A 220 -8.50 7.25 10.52
C GLY A 220 -8.61 5.83 9.98
N SER A 221 -8.05 5.57 8.79
CA SER A 221 -7.98 4.23 8.19
C SER A 221 -7.16 3.26 9.06
N ASN A 222 -6.00 3.70 9.56
CA ASN A 222 -5.17 2.89 10.45
C ASN A 222 -5.88 2.57 11.78
N GLU A 223 -6.61 3.53 12.34
CA GLU A 223 -7.41 3.30 13.55
C GLU A 223 -8.52 2.27 13.28
N GLN A 224 -9.25 2.39 12.17
CA GLN A 224 -10.27 1.43 11.77
C GLN A 224 -9.69 0.03 11.55
N LEU A 225 -8.55 -0.08 10.87
CA LEU A 225 -7.86 -1.35 10.63
C LEU A 225 -7.41 -1.99 11.94
N THR A 226 -6.90 -1.19 12.88
CA THR A 226 -6.51 -1.66 14.22
C THR A 226 -7.73 -2.20 14.97
N ASN A 227 -8.87 -1.50 14.90
CA ASN A 227 -10.11 -1.93 15.53
C ASN A 227 -10.64 -3.24 14.92
N GLN A 228 -10.64 -3.35 13.59
CA GLN A 228 -11.04 -4.58 12.89
C GLN A 228 -10.10 -5.75 13.21
N THR A 229 -8.79 -5.51 13.22
CA THR A 229 -7.79 -6.53 13.59
C THR A 229 -8.03 -7.06 15.01
N ASN A 230 -8.28 -6.15 15.96
CA ASN A 230 -8.62 -6.52 17.33
C ASN A 230 -9.94 -7.30 17.42
N GLN A 231 -10.92 -6.98 16.56
CA GLN A 231 -12.18 -7.71 16.49
C GLN A 231 -11.98 -9.12 15.92
N CYS A 232 -11.22 -9.26 14.84
CA CYS A 232 -10.86 -10.57 14.27
C CYS A 232 -10.16 -11.44 15.31
N LEU A 233 -9.16 -10.88 16.01
CA LEU A 233 -8.44 -11.62 17.06
C LEU A 233 -9.37 -12.10 18.19
N LYS A 234 -10.32 -11.25 18.62
CA LYS A 234 -11.34 -11.67 19.60
C LYS A 234 -12.23 -12.79 19.09
N LEU A 235 -12.60 -12.77 17.81
CA LEU A 235 -13.41 -13.81 17.19
C LEU A 235 -12.62 -15.11 17.03
N GLU A 236 -11.34 -15.04 16.65
CA GLU A 236 -10.44 -16.20 16.59
C GLU A 236 -10.25 -16.87 17.96
N MET A 237 -10.10 -16.07 19.03
CA MET A 237 -10.06 -16.60 20.39
C MET A 237 -11.33 -17.37 20.75
N LYS A 238 -12.51 -16.78 20.49
CA LYS A 238 -13.80 -17.44 20.73
C LYS A 238 -13.98 -18.71 19.88
N LEU A 239 -13.52 -18.68 18.63
CA LEU A 239 -13.55 -19.84 17.75
C LEU A 239 -12.70 -20.98 18.32
N ASN A 240 -11.51 -20.68 18.80
CA ASN A 240 -10.63 -21.66 19.43
C ASN A 240 -11.21 -22.24 20.73
N GLU A 241 -11.84 -21.40 21.54
CA GLU A 241 -12.58 -21.86 22.74
C GLU A 241 -13.68 -22.85 22.35
N ALA A 242 -14.54 -22.50 21.39
CA ALA A 242 -15.60 -23.38 20.91
C ALA A 242 -15.07 -24.69 20.29
N LEU A 243 -13.96 -24.62 19.55
CA LEU A 243 -13.30 -25.82 18.99
C LEU A 243 -12.75 -26.74 20.08
N ASN A 244 -12.20 -26.17 21.15
CA ASN A 244 -11.73 -26.94 22.30
C ASN A 244 -12.90 -27.60 23.04
N GLU A 245 -13.99 -26.87 23.28
CA GLU A 245 -15.20 -27.44 23.88
C GLU A 245 -15.77 -28.59 23.04
N LEU A 246 -15.85 -28.41 21.72
CA LEU A 246 -16.29 -29.46 20.81
C LEU A 246 -15.39 -30.70 20.87
N ARG A 247 -14.07 -30.50 20.95
CA ARG A 247 -13.10 -31.58 21.08
C ARG A 247 -13.30 -32.36 22.37
N GLU A 248 -13.51 -31.67 23.49
CA GLU A 248 -13.78 -32.32 24.78
C GLU A 248 -15.12 -33.06 24.75
N LYS A 249 -16.19 -32.46 24.20
CA LYS A 249 -17.48 -33.14 24.02
C LYS A 249 -17.39 -34.37 23.13
N LYS A 250 -16.57 -34.34 22.08
CA LYS A 250 -16.32 -35.50 21.22
C LYS A 250 -15.61 -36.63 21.98
N LYS A 251 -14.64 -36.30 22.85
CA LYS A 251 -13.99 -37.29 23.72
C LYS A 251 -14.98 -37.90 24.72
N GLU A 252 -15.81 -37.08 25.37
CA GLU A 252 -16.86 -37.55 26.28
C GLU A 252 -17.84 -38.49 25.56
N LEU A 253 -18.31 -38.10 24.37
CA LEU A 253 -19.21 -38.92 23.55
C LEU A 253 -18.56 -40.25 23.17
N HIS A 254 -17.28 -40.24 22.78
CA HIS A 254 -16.55 -41.47 22.50
C HIS A 254 -16.45 -42.38 23.73
N GLY A 255 -16.15 -41.81 24.90
CA GLY A 255 -16.13 -42.55 26.17
C GLY A 255 -17.49 -43.17 26.52
N LYS A 256 -18.58 -42.40 26.36
CA LYS A 256 -19.95 -42.90 26.56
C LYS A 256 -20.35 -43.95 25.54
N ASN A 257 -19.92 -43.84 24.29
CA ASN A 257 -20.17 -44.85 23.28
C ASN A 257 -19.43 -46.16 23.61
N LEU A 258 -18.19 -46.07 24.11
CA LEU A 258 -17.45 -47.21 24.64
C LEU A 258 -18.17 -47.87 25.81
N GLU A 259 -18.65 -47.08 26.77
CA GLU A 259 -19.45 -47.55 27.92
C GLU A 259 -20.74 -48.25 27.46
N ILE A 260 -21.48 -47.66 26.51
CA ILE A 260 -22.67 -48.27 25.91
C ILE A 260 -22.33 -49.59 25.23
N ASN A 261 -21.21 -49.66 24.49
CA ASN A 261 -20.81 -50.87 23.79
C ASN A 261 -20.38 -51.98 24.77
N LEU A 262 -19.67 -51.64 25.85
CA LEU A 262 -19.35 -52.57 26.94
C LEU A 262 -20.62 -53.13 27.59
N LEU A 263 -21.55 -52.24 27.97
CA LEU A 263 -22.83 -52.64 28.55
C LEU A 263 -23.64 -53.50 27.58
N LYS A 264 -23.66 -53.19 26.28
CA LYS A 264 -24.29 -54.04 25.27
C LYS A 264 -23.66 -55.42 25.19
N VAL A 265 -22.34 -55.53 25.32
CA VAL A 265 -21.64 -56.83 25.32
C VAL A 265 -21.98 -57.64 26.58
N ASP A 266 -22.11 -57.01 27.74
CA ASP A 266 -22.49 -57.70 28.99
C ASP A 266 -23.93 -58.26 28.95
N HIS A 267 -24.84 -57.62 28.19
CA HIS A 267 -26.22 -58.09 28.01
C HIS A 267 -26.38 -59.14 26.89
N ILE A 268 -25.31 -59.54 26.19
CA ILE A 268 -25.36 -60.62 25.18
C ILE A 268 -25.36 -62.03 25.82
N GLY A 269 -25.06 -62.15 27.12
CA GLY A 269 -25.00 -63.44 27.84
C GLY A 269 -26.26 -63.89 28.57
N GLY A 270 -27.34 -63.09 28.56
CA GLY A 270 -28.55 -63.34 29.34
C GLY A 270 -29.79 -63.60 28.49
N GLU A 271 -29.83 -64.71 27.77
CA GLU A 271 -31.10 -65.30 27.34
C GLU A 271 -31.44 -66.44 28.31
N GLU A 272 -32.22 -66.10 29.34
CA GLU A 272 -33.12 -67.06 29.97
C GLU A 272 -34.18 -67.45 28.94
N GLU A 273 -34.36 -68.76 28.76
CA GLU A 273 -35.53 -69.34 28.11
C GLU A 273 -36.80 -68.83 28.81
N GLU A 274 -37.65 -68.07 28.15
CA GLU A 274 -39.09 -68.22 28.40
C GLU A 274 -39.98 -67.79 27.23
N LYS A 275 -41.09 -68.52 27.14
CA LYS A 275 -42.03 -68.59 26.03
C LYS A 275 -42.81 -67.29 25.85
N GLY A 276 -42.92 -66.87 24.59
CA GLY A 276 -44.14 -66.30 24.01
C GLY A 276 -44.56 -64.91 24.48
N VAL A 277 -44.61 -63.97 23.54
CA VAL A 277 -45.77 -63.13 23.20
C VAL A 277 -45.30 -62.09 22.17
N GLU A 278 -46.09 -61.96 21.12
CA GLU A 278 -45.97 -60.94 20.07
C GLU A 278 -45.73 -59.53 20.62
N ARG A 279 -44.73 -58.85 20.07
CA ARG A 279 -44.88 -57.48 19.56
C ARG A 279 -43.69 -57.14 18.68
N GLY A 280 -43.99 -56.89 17.41
CA GLY A 280 -43.02 -56.53 16.38
C GLY A 280 -42.27 -55.26 16.74
N TRP A 281 -41.02 -55.43 17.11
CA TRP A 281 -39.96 -54.44 16.94
C TRP A 281 -38.82 -55.21 16.30
N GLU A 282 -38.63 -55.00 14.99
CA GLU A 282 -37.48 -55.53 14.27
C GLU A 282 -36.22 -54.92 14.90
N SER A 283 -35.66 -55.63 15.87
CA SER A 283 -34.31 -55.37 16.36
C SER A 283 -33.36 -55.68 15.20
N PRO A 284 -32.53 -54.72 14.73
CA PRO A 284 -31.65 -54.97 13.60
C PRO A 284 -30.65 -56.04 14.01
N ARG A 285 -30.81 -57.24 13.44
CA ARG A 285 -29.84 -58.34 13.51
C ARG A 285 -28.46 -57.75 13.23
N GLY A 286 -27.50 -58.12 14.08
CA GLY A 286 -26.14 -57.58 14.12
C GLY A 286 -25.63 -57.17 12.76
N VAL A 287 -25.19 -55.90 12.68
CA VAL A 287 -24.57 -55.31 11.49
C VAL A 287 -23.47 -56.26 11.04
N SER A 288 -23.80 -57.05 10.02
CA SER A 288 -23.03 -58.21 9.63
C SER A 288 -21.62 -57.76 9.23
N ALA A 289 -20.59 -58.56 9.51
CA ALA A 289 -19.20 -58.27 9.13
C ALA A 289 -19.02 -57.76 7.67
N PRO A 290 -19.84 -58.13 6.68
CA PRO A 290 -19.88 -57.48 5.37
C PRO A 290 -20.17 -55.98 5.38
N ILE A 291 -21.09 -55.49 6.21
CA ILE A 291 -21.44 -54.06 6.31
C ILE A 291 -20.28 -53.28 6.92
N LEU A 292 -19.65 -53.79 7.97
CA LEU A 292 -18.45 -53.17 8.55
C LEU A 292 -17.29 -53.13 7.54
N ARG A 293 -17.11 -54.19 6.74
CA ARG A 293 -16.12 -54.19 5.65
C ARG A 293 -16.45 -53.17 4.56
N MET A 294 -17.73 -52.97 4.27
CA MET A 294 -18.18 -51.99 3.28
C MET A 294 -17.98 -50.55 3.77
N GLU A 295 -18.31 -50.27 5.03
CA GLU A 295 -18.05 -48.96 5.65
C GLU A 295 -16.55 -48.68 5.79
N PHE A 296 -15.74 -49.68 6.19
CA PHE A 296 -14.29 -49.54 6.24
C PHE A 296 -13.71 -49.27 4.85
N LYS A 297 -14.17 -50.01 3.84
CA LYS A 297 -13.75 -49.80 2.45
C LYS A 297 -14.11 -48.39 1.97
N LYS A 298 -15.33 -47.93 2.26
CA LYS A 298 -15.79 -46.58 1.93
C LYS A 298 -14.92 -45.51 2.61
N LEU A 299 -14.58 -45.69 3.88
CA LEU A 299 -13.74 -44.76 4.61
C LEU A 299 -12.29 -44.71 4.08
N VAL A 300 -11.76 -45.86 3.65
CA VAL A 300 -10.44 -45.93 2.99
C VAL A 300 -10.48 -45.29 1.60
N GLU A 301 -11.55 -45.48 0.84
CA GLU A 301 -11.76 -44.83 -0.46
C GLU A 301 -11.86 -43.30 -0.30
N GLU A 302 -12.66 -42.82 0.65
CA GLU A 302 -12.80 -41.39 0.96
C GLU A 302 -11.48 -40.76 1.40
N MET A 303 -10.72 -41.46 2.26
CA MET A 303 -9.39 -41.00 2.68
C MET A 303 -8.40 -40.96 1.50
N ASN A 304 -8.43 -41.94 0.60
CA ASN A 304 -7.59 -41.94 -0.60
C ASN A 304 -7.99 -40.82 -1.57
N GLU A 305 -9.29 -40.56 -1.76
CA GLU A 305 -9.78 -39.45 -2.57
C GLU A 305 -9.34 -38.10 -2.00
N GLU A 306 -9.35 -37.94 -0.68
CA GLU A 306 -8.88 -36.73 -0.01
C GLU A 306 -7.36 -36.54 -0.20
N PHE A 307 -6.57 -37.61 -0.09
CA PHE A 307 -5.14 -37.56 -0.37
C PHE A 307 -4.82 -37.21 -1.82
N GLU A 308 -5.51 -37.78 -2.79
CA GLU A 308 -5.33 -37.44 -4.21
C GLU A 308 -5.71 -35.98 -4.49
N LYS A 309 -6.81 -35.51 -3.88
CA LYS A 309 -7.22 -34.10 -3.98
C LYS A 309 -6.17 -33.16 -3.39
N GLU A 310 -5.55 -33.52 -2.27
CA GLU A 310 -4.49 -32.72 -1.66
C GLU A 310 -3.20 -32.72 -2.50
N LEU A 311 -2.83 -33.88 -3.08
CA LEU A 311 -1.72 -33.98 -4.03
C LEU A 311 -1.94 -33.12 -5.27
N ASP A 312 -3.17 -33.05 -5.79
CA ASP A 312 -3.47 -32.21 -6.95
C ASP A 312 -3.38 -30.71 -6.61
N LYS A 313 -3.84 -30.30 -5.42
CA LYS A 313 -3.61 -28.92 -4.95
C LYS A 313 -2.13 -28.60 -4.84
N GLU A 314 -1.33 -29.50 -4.27
CA GLU A 314 0.12 -29.34 -4.15
C GLU A 314 0.78 -29.21 -5.53
N ARG A 315 0.39 -30.06 -6.50
CA ARG A 315 0.90 -30.01 -7.89
C ARG A 315 0.55 -28.68 -8.58
N VAL A 316 -0.67 -28.17 -8.38
CA VAL A 316 -1.10 -26.87 -8.94
C VAL A 316 -0.31 -25.74 -8.30
N GLU A 317 -0.18 -25.73 -6.98
CA GLU A 317 0.54 -24.68 -6.27
C GLU A 317 2.04 -24.70 -6.61
N ARG A 318 2.63 -25.89 -6.74
CA ARG A 318 4.00 -26.06 -7.22
C ARG A 318 4.20 -25.49 -8.62
N LYS A 319 3.29 -25.75 -9.57
CA LYS A 319 3.35 -25.15 -10.91
C LYS A 319 3.22 -23.64 -10.88
N ARG A 320 2.36 -23.09 -10.01
CA ARG A 320 2.21 -21.65 -9.81
C ARG A 320 3.51 -21.03 -9.30
N LEU A 321 4.12 -21.64 -8.30
CA LEU A 321 5.39 -21.20 -7.71
C LEU A 321 6.55 -21.33 -8.69
N GLU A 322 6.66 -22.45 -9.43
CA GLU A 322 7.66 -22.63 -10.48
C GLU A 322 7.50 -21.58 -11.60
N GLY A 323 6.27 -21.24 -11.97
CA GLY A 323 5.99 -20.14 -12.90
C GLY A 323 6.45 -18.78 -12.36
N LEU A 324 6.19 -18.51 -11.09
CA LEU A 324 6.61 -17.26 -10.44
C LEU A 324 8.14 -17.16 -10.36
N VAL A 325 8.81 -18.24 -9.94
CA VAL A 325 10.28 -18.32 -9.91
C VAL A 325 10.86 -18.08 -11.29
N LYS A 326 10.29 -18.71 -12.33
CA LYS A 326 10.75 -18.53 -13.70
C LYS A 326 10.61 -17.08 -14.18
N MET A 327 9.56 -16.36 -13.81
CA MET A 327 9.39 -14.93 -14.10
C MET A 327 10.50 -14.10 -13.45
N TYR A 328 10.81 -14.36 -12.17
CA TYR A 328 11.90 -13.68 -11.48
C TYR A 328 13.29 -13.99 -12.06
N GLU A 329 13.51 -15.23 -12.51
CA GLU A 329 14.77 -15.64 -13.15
C GLU A 329 14.93 -15.09 -14.57
N SER A 330 13.82 -14.81 -15.27
CA SER A 330 13.85 -14.27 -16.64
C SER A 330 13.96 -12.74 -16.72
N GLY A 331 13.91 -12.03 -15.59
CA GLY A 331 14.37 -10.65 -15.49
C GLY A 331 13.66 -9.64 -16.41
N GLU A 332 12.34 -9.75 -16.55
CA GLU A 332 11.48 -8.67 -17.07
C GLU A 332 10.77 -7.93 -15.94
#